data_AF-A0A8T0V1W4-F1
#
_entry.id   AF-A0A8T0V1W4-F1
#
_cell.length_a   1.000
_cell.length_b   1.000
_cell.length_c   1.000
_cell.angle_alpha   90.00
_cell.angle_beta   90.00
_cell.angle_gamma   90.00
#
_symmetry.space_group_name_H-M   'P 1'
#
loop_
_entity.id
_entity.type
_entity.pdbx_description
1 polymer ?
#
loop_
_entity_poly.entity_id
_entity_poly.type
_entity_poly.pdbx_seq_one_letter_code
_entity_poly.pdbx_strand_id
1 'polypeptide(L)'
;MATTKATLRPLVFALALTMLVALAHGSFYVHRIHVFEHCMDVIKKDPPQSNKPSKKCDNVVKKSNLVGICSVLTPEDEQKISVERLVSLGRRYGQEFTPGARCGSAYIIPELPGPPLL
;
A
#
# COMPACT_ATOMS: atom_id res chain seq x y z
N MET A 1 3.22 7.36 47.29
CA MET A 1 3.25 8.23 46.10
C MET A 1 4.47 7.90 45.24
N ALA A 2 4.45 6.75 44.60
CA ALA A 2 5.17 6.46 43.36
C ALA A 2 4.02 6.07 42.42
N THR A 3 3.85 6.55 41.19
CA THR A 3 4.76 6.34 40.06
C THR A 3 4.35 7.27 38.90
N THR A 4 3.88 8.50 39.17
CA THR A 4 3.34 9.39 38.11
C THR A 4 4.39 9.77 37.06
N LYS A 5 5.65 9.93 37.46
CA LYS A 5 6.75 10.26 36.52
C LYS A 5 7.20 9.07 35.67
N ALA A 6 7.12 7.84 36.17
CA ALA A 6 7.59 6.66 35.43
C ALA A 6 6.55 6.13 34.43
N THR A 7 5.26 6.44 34.61
CA THR A 7 4.19 6.11 33.66
C THR A 7 3.91 7.22 32.65
N LEU A 8 4.21 8.49 32.96
CA LEU A 8 4.03 9.60 32.02
C LEU A 8 4.91 9.46 30.77
N ARG A 9 6.17 9.05 30.95
CA ARG A 9 7.11 8.87 29.83
C ARG A 9 6.65 7.81 28.82
N PRO A 10 6.37 6.55 29.18
CA PRO A 10 5.87 5.55 28.23
C PRO A 10 4.51 5.95 27.63
N LEU A 11 3.65 6.64 28.38
CA LEU A 11 2.38 7.15 27.86
C LEU A 11 2.57 8.19 26.76
N VAL A 12 3.48 9.15 26.95
CA VAL A 12 3.80 10.16 25.93
C VAL A 12 4.36 9.50 24.67
N PHE A 13 5.24 8.50 24.80
CA PHE A 13 5.74 7.75 23.64
C PHE A 13 4.62 6.98 22.93
N ALA A 14 3.74 6.31 23.66
CA ALA A 14 2.61 5.60 23.06
C ALA A 14 1.71 6.55 22.27
N LEU A 15 1.37 7.73 22.82
CA LEU A 15 0.56 8.74 22.15
C LEU A 15 1.25 9.31 20.91
N ALA A 16 2.55 9.57 20.97
CA ALA A 16 3.30 10.04 19.81
C ALA A 16 3.31 9.00 18.69
N LEU A 17 3.49 7.72 19.03
CA LEU A 17 3.46 6.62 18.08
C LEU A 17 2.06 6.45 17.45
N THR A 18 0.98 6.52 18.21
CA THR A 18 -0.37 6.41 17.64
C THR A 18 -0.69 7.55 16.68
N MET A 19 -0.27 8.79 16.99
CA MET A 19 -0.43 9.92 16.08
C MET A 19 0.36 9.74 14.78
N LEU A 20 1.61 9.26 14.86
CA LEU A 20 2.44 8.98 13.69
C LEU A 20 1.80 7.91 12.79
N VAL A 21 1.27 6.84 13.38
CA VAL A 21 0.56 5.79 12.64
C VAL A 21 -0.68 6.36 11.95
N ALA A 22 -1.48 7.17 12.65
CA ALA A 22 -2.66 7.81 12.09
C ALA A 22 -2.32 8.73 10.90
N LEU A 23 -1.26 9.52 11.02
CA LEU A 23 -0.74 10.37 9.93
C LEU A 23 -0.30 9.55 8.73
N ALA A 24 0.45 8.46 8.96
CA ALA A 24 0.88 7.55 7.90
C ALA A 24 -0.32 6.94 7.17
N HIS A 25 -1.30 6.40 7.91
CA HIS A 25 -2.52 5.85 7.31
C HIS A 25 -3.30 6.92 6.53
N GLY A 26 -3.39 8.15 7.04
CA GLY A 26 -4.00 9.27 6.33
C GLY A 26 -3.38 9.48 4.94
N SER A 27 -2.05 9.46 4.85
CA SER A 27 -1.35 9.55 3.57
C SER A 27 -1.64 8.36 2.64
N PHE A 28 -1.76 7.15 3.20
CA PHE A 28 -2.06 5.95 2.42
C PHE A 28 -3.48 5.95 1.88
N TYR A 29 -4.45 6.47 2.64
CA TYR A 29 -5.82 6.68 2.15
C TYR A 29 -5.84 7.63 0.95
N VAL A 30 -5.09 8.74 1.03
CA VAL A 30 -4.98 9.70 -0.08
C VAL A 30 -4.33 9.06 -1.31
N HIS A 31 -3.21 8.33 -1.12
CA HIS A 31 -2.57 7.58 -2.21
C HIS A 31 -3.51 6.55 -2.84
N ARG A 32 -4.27 5.81 -2.03
CA ARG A 32 -5.29 4.85 -2.50
C ARG A 32 -6.30 5.53 -3.40
N ILE A 33 -6.87 6.66 -2.98
CA ILE A 33 -7.88 7.41 -3.76
C ILE A 33 -7.29 7.82 -5.11
N HIS A 34 -6.12 8.45 -5.14
CA HIS A 34 -5.50 8.91 -6.38
C HIS A 34 -5.12 7.77 -7.33
N VAL A 35 -4.59 6.66 -6.79
CA VAL A 35 -4.25 5.48 -7.59
C VAL A 35 -5.53 4.87 -8.18
N PHE A 36 -6.61 4.78 -7.42
CA PHE A 36 -7.87 4.22 -7.90
C PHE A 36 -8.52 5.13 -8.96
N GLU A 37 -8.43 6.44 -8.80
CA GLU A 37 -8.96 7.40 -9.76
C GLU A 37 -8.23 7.35 -11.11
N HIS A 38 -6.90 7.19 -11.09
CA HIS A 38 -6.07 7.40 -12.28
C HIS A 38 -5.47 6.14 -12.90
N CYS A 39 -5.42 5.03 -12.16
CA CYS A 39 -4.80 3.78 -12.59
C CYS A 39 -5.80 2.60 -12.71
N MET A 40 -7.11 2.85 -12.62
CA MET A 40 -8.11 1.77 -12.66
C MET A 40 -8.02 0.90 -13.93
N ASP A 41 -7.63 1.49 -15.05
CA ASP A 41 -7.41 0.80 -16.33
C ASP A 41 -6.36 -0.32 -16.25
N VAL A 42 -5.38 -0.18 -15.34
CA VAL A 42 -4.31 -1.15 -15.14
C VAL A 42 -4.43 -1.98 -13.87
N ILE A 43 -5.27 -1.60 -12.89
CA ILE A 43 -5.42 -2.35 -11.62
C ILE A 43 -6.79 -3.01 -11.43
N LYS A 44 -7.82 -2.67 -12.22
CA LYS A 44 -9.16 -3.28 -12.10
C LYS A 44 -9.09 -4.80 -12.18
N LYS A 45 -10.04 -5.49 -11.59
CA LYS A 45 -10.16 -6.96 -11.65
C LYS A 45 -10.57 -7.41 -13.06
N ASP A 46 -11.65 -6.83 -13.55
CA ASP A 46 -12.26 -7.08 -14.86
C ASP A 46 -12.69 -5.75 -15.51
N PRO A 47 -12.79 -5.64 -16.84
CA PRO A 47 -12.36 -6.57 -17.91
C PRO A 47 -10.82 -6.57 -18.10
N PRO A 48 -10.23 -7.18 -19.16
CA PRO A 48 -8.78 -7.34 -19.29
C PRO A 48 -7.98 -6.04 -19.09
N GLN A 49 -6.79 -6.21 -18.51
CA GLN A 49 -5.88 -5.15 -18.12
C GLN A 49 -5.31 -4.41 -19.34
N SER A 50 -5.24 -3.08 -19.29
CA SER A 50 -4.36 -2.34 -20.20
C SER A 50 -2.91 -2.61 -19.82
N ASN A 51 -2.09 -3.09 -20.76
CA ASN A 51 -0.67 -3.37 -20.49
C ASN A 51 0.15 -2.10 -20.16
N LYS A 52 -0.37 -0.92 -20.58
CA LYS A 52 0.31 0.36 -20.44
C LYS A 52 -0.53 1.33 -19.60
N PRO A 53 0.01 1.80 -18.46
CA PRO A 53 -0.61 2.87 -17.69
C PRO A 53 -0.66 4.19 -18.46
N SER A 54 -1.68 4.99 -18.17
CA SER A 54 -1.79 6.36 -18.69
C SER A 54 -0.71 7.27 -18.10
N LYS A 55 -0.36 8.37 -18.79
CA LYS A 55 0.55 9.39 -18.24
C LYS A 55 0.11 9.94 -16.87
N LYS A 56 -1.21 10.00 -16.64
CA LYS A 56 -1.77 10.42 -15.35
C LYS A 56 -1.49 9.39 -14.28
N CYS A 57 -1.73 8.10 -14.57
CA CYS A 57 -1.37 7.01 -13.67
C CYS A 57 0.13 7.04 -13.32
N ASP A 58 1.01 7.17 -14.32
CA ASP A 58 2.46 7.20 -14.11
C ASP A 58 2.88 8.28 -13.12
N ASN A 59 2.33 9.49 -13.27
CA ASN A 59 2.63 10.60 -12.38
C ASN A 59 2.14 10.38 -10.95
N VAL A 60 1.01 9.67 -10.79
CA VAL A 60 0.44 9.32 -9.49
C VAL A 60 1.27 8.25 -8.83
N VAL A 61 1.63 7.16 -9.52
CA VAL A 61 2.41 6.07 -8.96
C VAL A 61 3.79 6.53 -8.49
N LYS A 62 4.44 7.43 -9.24
CA LYS A 62 5.73 8.04 -8.85
C LYS A 62 5.65 8.86 -7.56
N LYS A 63 4.47 9.33 -7.18
CA LYS A 63 4.24 10.16 -5.98
C LYS A 63 3.55 9.41 -4.85
N SER A 64 3.07 8.20 -5.11
CA SER A 64 2.23 7.43 -4.19
C SER A 64 3.00 6.26 -3.63
N ASN A 65 2.80 5.96 -2.35
CA ASN A 65 3.30 4.74 -1.74
C ASN A 65 2.28 3.60 -1.93
N LEU A 66 2.47 2.77 -2.96
CA LEU A 66 1.56 1.65 -3.25
C LEU A 66 1.72 0.51 -2.25
N VAL A 67 2.90 0.37 -1.62
CA VAL A 67 3.11 -0.58 -0.53
C VAL A 67 2.23 -0.21 0.67
N GLY A 68 2.15 1.08 1.01
CA GLY A 68 1.29 1.59 2.08
C GLY A 68 -0.20 1.37 1.82
N ILE A 69 -0.64 1.42 0.56
CA ILE A 69 -2.04 1.17 0.18
C ILE A 69 -2.51 -0.20 0.67
N CYS A 70 -1.64 -1.21 0.69
CA CYS A 70 -1.96 -2.55 1.22
C CYS A 70 -2.55 -2.55 2.63
N SER A 71 -2.17 -1.58 3.47
CA SER A 71 -2.67 -1.49 4.86
C SER A 71 -4.06 -0.86 4.99
N VAL A 72 -4.54 -0.19 3.93
CA VAL A 72 -5.81 0.55 3.91
C VAL A 72 -6.80 0.04 2.87
N LEU A 73 -6.48 -1.06 2.17
CA LEU A 73 -7.43 -1.74 1.28
C LEU A 73 -8.58 -2.33 2.08
N THR A 74 -9.80 -2.12 1.60
CA THR A 74 -11.01 -2.72 2.16
C THR A 74 -11.49 -3.89 1.31
N PRO A 75 -12.35 -4.78 1.84
CA PRO A 75 -12.96 -5.85 1.05
C PRO A 75 -13.69 -5.34 -0.20
N GLU A 76 -14.30 -4.15 -0.14
CA GLU A 76 -14.97 -3.53 -1.28
C GLU A 76 -13.99 -3.08 -2.37
N ASP A 77 -12.76 -2.73 -2.00
CA ASP A 77 -11.71 -2.42 -2.97
C ASP A 77 -11.27 -3.67 -3.72
N GLU A 78 -11.11 -4.77 -3.00
CA GLU A 78 -10.66 -6.07 -3.53
C GLU A 78 -11.70 -6.74 -4.44
N GLN A 79 -12.94 -6.26 -4.39
CA GLN A 79 -13.98 -6.58 -5.37
C GLN A 79 -13.77 -5.81 -6.69
N LYS A 80 -13.21 -4.60 -6.65
CA LYS A 80 -13.04 -3.72 -7.81
C LYS A 80 -11.68 -3.88 -8.49
N ILE A 81 -10.63 -4.09 -7.70
CA ILE A 81 -9.25 -4.18 -8.16
C ILE A 81 -8.68 -5.59 -8.01
N SER A 82 -7.64 -5.88 -8.79
CA SER A 82 -6.74 -7.00 -8.52
C SER A 82 -5.57 -6.48 -7.68
N VAL A 83 -5.44 -7.01 -6.46
CA VAL A 83 -4.31 -6.69 -5.57
C VAL A 83 -2.98 -7.10 -6.21
N GLU A 84 -2.94 -8.20 -6.94
CA GLU A 84 -1.79 -8.62 -7.72
C GLU A 84 -1.37 -7.57 -8.76
N ARG A 85 -2.34 -6.96 -9.46
CA ARG A 85 -2.07 -5.91 -10.45
C ARG A 85 -1.55 -4.63 -9.78
N LEU A 86 -2.07 -4.28 -8.60
CA LEU A 86 -1.54 -3.17 -7.80
C LEU A 86 -0.07 -3.41 -7.38
N VAL A 87 0.23 -4.61 -6.88
CA VAL A 87 1.60 -5.01 -6.52
C VAL A 87 2.53 -4.99 -7.73
N SER A 88 2.07 -5.54 -8.86
CA SER A 88 2.84 -5.54 -10.12
C SER A 88 3.10 -4.14 -10.65
N LEU A 89 2.12 -3.23 -10.53
CA LEU A 89 2.28 -1.83 -10.88
C LEU A 89 3.35 -1.18 -10.00
N GLY A 90 3.28 -1.34 -8.67
CA GLY A 90 4.28 -0.77 -7.78
C GLY A 90 5.70 -1.30 -8.04
N ARG A 91 5.85 -2.62 -8.28
CA ARG A 91 7.13 -3.24 -8.66
C ARG A 91 7.71 -2.67 -9.95
N ARG A 92 6.87 -2.42 -10.97
CA ARG A 92 7.29 -1.77 -12.22
C ARG A 92 7.92 -0.38 -11.98
N TYR A 93 7.51 0.29 -10.90
CA TYR A 93 8.02 1.59 -10.49
C TYR A 93 9.11 1.51 -9.41
N GLY A 94 9.68 0.32 -9.16
CA GLY A 94 10.78 0.12 -8.22
C GLY A 94 10.37 0.13 -6.75
N GLN A 95 9.07 0.02 -6.44
CA GLN A 95 8.62 -0.10 -5.05
C GLN A 95 8.80 -1.53 -4.55
N GLU A 96 9.35 -1.67 -3.34
CA GLU A 96 9.63 -2.97 -2.73
C GLU A 96 8.43 -3.49 -1.93
N PHE A 97 7.93 -4.65 -2.35
CA PHE A 97 6.87 -5.38 -1.65
C PHE A 97 7.48 -6.60 -0.98
N THR A 98 7.44 -6.65 0.36
CA THR A 98 8.00 -7.74 1.16
C THR A 98 7.31 -9.08 0.82
N PRO A 99 8.05 -10.08 0.30
CA PRO A 99 7.50 -11.41 0.08
C PRO A 99 6.90 -12.01 1.34
N GLY A 100 5.78 -12.72 1.20
CA GLY A 100 5.05 -13.32 2.34
C GLY A 100 4.24 -12.33 3.18
N ALA A 101 4.42 -11.02 3.02
CA ALA A 101 3.59 -10.04 3.70
C ALA A 101 2.17 -10.00 3.10
N ARG A 102 1.19 -9.68 3.95
CA ARG A 102 -0.21 -9.55 3.55
C ARG A 102 -0.46 -8.16 2.93
N CYS A 103 -1.18 -8.14 1.82
CA CYS A 103 -1.73 -6.92 1.22
C CYS A 103 -3.26 -6.99 1.21
N GLY A 104 -3.92 -6.01 1.84
CA GLY A 104 -5.37 -6.05 2.06
C GLY A 104 -5.78 -7.15 3.02
N SER A 105 -6.86 -7.86 2.71
CA SER A 105 -7.51 -8.85 3.55
C SER A 105 -6.81 -10.20 3.55
N ALA A 106 -6.35 -10.67 2.39
CA ALA A 106 -5.87 -12.05 2.22
C ALA A 106 -4.77 -12.24 1.16
N TYR A 107 -4.47 -11.25 0.33
CA TYR A 107 -3.46 -11.44 -0.71
C TYR A 107 -2.06 -11.52 -0.09
N ILE A 108 -1.33 -12.61 -0.35
CA ILE A 108 0.05 -12.80 0.08
C ILE A 108 0.97 -12.41 -1.07
N ILE A 109 1.90 -11.49 -0.80
CA ILE A 109 2.84 -11.00 -1.79
C ILE A 109 3.76 -12.16 -2.22
N PRO A 110 3.79 -12.53 -3.51
CA PRO A 110 4.67 -13.58 -3.99
C PRO A 110 6.12 -13.11 -3.99
N GLU A 111 7.07 -14.03 -3.89
CA GLU A 111 8.47 -13.73 -4.18
C GLU A 111 8.61 -13.22 -5.63
N LEU A 112 9.49 -12.23 -5.86
CA LEU A 112 9.85 -11.89 -7.24
C LEU A 112 10.49 -13.12 -7.87
N PRO A 113 10.20 -13.47 -9.14
CA PRO A 113 10.99 -14.48 -9.81
C PRO A 113 12.45 -14.06 -9.70
N GLY A 114 13.26 -14.90 -9.06
CA GLY A 114 14.69 -14.66 -8.94
C GLY A 114 15.31 -14.47 -10.33
N PRO A 115 16.49 -13.84 -10.42
CA PRO A 115 17.26 -13.87 -11.66
C PRO A 115 17.35 -15.32 -12.14
N PRO A 116 17.23 -15.61 -13.45
CA PRO A 116 17.51 -16.95 -13.96
C PRO A 116 18.85 -17.41 -13.39
N LEU A 117 18.87 -18.55 -12.71
CA LEU A 117 20.12 -19.19 -12.33
C LEU A 117 20.79 -19.61 -13.64
N LEU A 118 21.76 -18.81 -14.09
CA LEU A 118 22.61 -19.10 -15.24
C LEU A 118 23.53 -20.28 -14.94
#